data_AF-A0A923Q434-F1
#
_entry.id   AF-A0A923Q434-F1
#
_cell.length_a   1.000
_cell.length_b   1.000
_cell.length_c   1.000
_cell.angle_alpha   90.00
_cell.angle_beta   90.00
_cell.angle_gamma   90.00
#
_symmetry.space_group_name_H-M   'P 1'
#
loop_
_entity.id
_entity.type
_entity.pdbx_description
1 polymer ?
#
loop_
_entity_poly.entity_id
_entity_poly.type
_entity_poly.pdbx_seq_one_letter_code
_entity_poly.pdbx_strand_id
1 'polypeptide(L)'
;MNFQNLKERDALPAKLKSYDDSKLISQFDHLVKTERKITFHILSHINEMERRRLPAQLGYPSTHMYLVKAHGYSEASAQRRIQSARLLRQIPEVGESIVAGRLNMTQLSQVQMMVRQKQ
;
A
#
# COMPACT_ATOMS: atom_id res chain seq x y z
N MET A 1 10.93 6.60 16.71
CA MET A 1 10.06 7.00 15.57
C MET A 1 9.69 8.46 15.78
N ASN A 2 9.99 9.32 14.81
CA ASN A 2 9.91 10.77 14.97
C ASN A 2 8.47 11.23 14.73
N PHE A 3 7.73 11.56 15.80
CA PHE A 3 6.33 12.03 15.77
C PHE A 3 6.20 13.53 15.42
N GLN A 4 7.26 14.15 14.88
CA GLN A 4 7.31 15.60 14.62
C GLN A 4 6.35 16.10 13.53
N ASN A 5 5.64 15.21 12.82
CA ASN A 5 4.77 15.61 11.71
C ASN A 5 3.25 15.60 12.01
N LEU A 6 2.86 15.82 13.27
CA LEU A 6 1.43 15.95 13.61
C LEU A 6 0.87 17.35 13.35
N LYS A 7 1.73 18.38 13.23
CA LYS A 7 1.31 19.78 13.02
C LYS A 7 0.89 20.13 11.59
N GLU A 8 1.33 19.38 10.57
CA GLU A 8 0.90 19.62 9.18
C GLU A 8 -0.54 19.15 8.89
N ARG A 9 -1.12 18.29 9.75
CA ARG A 9 -2.45 17.70 9.54
C ARG A 9 -3.59 18.70 9.67
N ASP A 10 -3.42 19.75 10.46
CA ASP A 10 -4.52 20.69 10.79
C ASP A 10 -4.75 21.77 9.72
N ALA A 11 -3.85 21.92 8.73
CA ALA A 11 -3.95 22.93 7.68
C ALA A 11 -4.73 22.48 6.43
N LEU A 12 -4.86 21.17 6.21
CA LEU A 12 -5.49 20.62 5.01
C LEU A 12 -7.00 20.96 4.89
N PRO A 13 -7.83 20.83 5.95
CA PRO A 13 -9.27 21.06 5.84
C PRO A 13 -9.61 22.52 5.53
N ALA A 14 -8.85 23.47 6.08
CA ALA A 14 -9.03 24.90 5.82
C ALA A 14 -8.65 25.27 4.37
N LYS A 15 -7.61 24.64 3.83
CA LYS A 15 -7.13 24.86 2.46
C LYS A 15 -8.11 24.33 1.39
N LEU A 16 -8.87 23.27 1.69
CA LEU A 16 -9.88 22.75 0.76
C LEU A 16 -11.06 23.70 0.57
N LYS A 17 -11.42 24.50 1.60
CA LYS A 17 -12.54 25.47 1.53
C LYS A 17 -12.30 26.62 0.53
N SER A 18 -11.05 26.86 0.13
CA SER A 18 -10.69 27.91 -0.83
C SER A 18 -10.53 27.41 -2.27
N TYR A 19 -10.83 26.14 -2.53
CA TYR A 19 -10.80 25.60 -3.89
C TYR A 19 -12.13 25.79 -4.58
N ASP A 20 -12.09 26.15 -5.85
CA ASP A 20 -13.22 25.93 -6.75
C ASP A 20 -13.38 24.43 -7.06
N ASP A 21 -14.56 24.07 -7.59
CA ASP A 21 -14.93 22.67 -7.86
C ASP A 21 -13.95 21.98 -8.80
N SER A 22 -13.47 22.68 -9.83
CA SER A 22 -12.53 22.11 -10.82
C SER A 22 -11.19 21.76 -10.18
N LYS A 23 -10.66 22.67 -9.36
CA LYS A 23 -9.42 22.48 -8.62
C LYS A 23 -9.56 21.37 -7.58
N LEU A 24 -10.69 21.29 -6.89
CA LEU A 24 -10.96 20.23 -5.92
C LEU A 24 -10.96 18.85 -6.58
N ILE A 25 -11.69 18.70 -7.69
CA ILE A 25 -11.75 17.45 -8.46
C ILE A 25 -10.37 17.09 -9.01
N SER A 26 -9.67 18.04 -9.64
CA SER A 26 -8.35 17.80 -10.22
C SER A 26 -7.31 17.35 -9.18
N GLN A 27 -7.31 17.97 -8.00
CA GLN A 27 -6.41 17.55 -6.92
C GLN A 27 -6.80 16.19 -6.35
N PHE A 28 -8.09 15.90 -6.20
CA PHE A 28 -8.54 14.59 -5.76
C PHE A 28 -8.12 13.49 -6.74
N ASP A 29 -8.28 13.70 -8.04
CA ASP A 29 -7.82 12.77 -9.07
C ASP A 29 -6.30 12.53 -9.01
N HIS A 30 -5.53 13.59 -8.77
CA HIS A 30 -4.09 13.49 -8.58
C HIS A 30 -3.74 12.67 -7.33
N LEU A 31 -4.45 12.88 -6.23
CA LEU A 31 -4.27 12.13 -4.98
C LEU A 31 -4.59 10.65 -5.19
N VAL A 32 -5.68 10.31 -5.88
CA VAL A 32 -6.03 8.91 -6.19
C VAL A 32 -4.96 8.24 -7.05
N LYS A 33 -4.41 8.92 -8.07
CA LYS A 33 -3.29 8.39 -8.86
C LYS A 33 -2.03 8.21 -8.02
N THR A 34 -1.77 9.13 -7.11
CA THR A 34 -0.62 9.08 -6.20
C THR A 34 -0.76 7.93 -5.21
N GLU A 35 -1.95 7.71 -4.65
CA GLU A 35 -2.25 6.58 -3.76
C GLU A 35 -1.92 5.23 -4.42
N ARG A 36 -2.26 5.06 -5.70
CA ARG A 36 -1.94 3.85 -6.48
C ARG A 36 -0.42 3.65 -6.63
N LYS A 37 0.32 4.71 -6.95
CA LYS A 37 1.80 4.68 -7.02
C LYS A 37 2.43 4.34 -5.67
N ILE A 38 1.97 4.98 -4.59
CA ILE A 38 2.43 4.69 -3.23
C ILE A 38 2.13 3.25 -2.85
N THR A 39 0.96 2.73 -3.22
CA THR A 39 0.61 1.31 -3.01
C THR A 39 1.61 0.39 -3.71
N PHE A 40 1.90 0.62 -4.99
CA PHE A 40 2.93 -0.14 -5.73
C PHE A 40 4.30 -0.11 -5.04
N HIS A 41 4.73 1.06 -4.57
CA HIS A 41 5.99 1.18 -3.83
C HIS A 41 5.97 0.41 -2.52
N ILE A 42 4.88 0.48 -1.74
CA ILE A 42 4.71 -0.30 -0.50
C ILE A 42 4.85 -1.80 -0.79
N LEU A 43 4.17 -2.32 -1.83
CA LEU A 43 4.24 -3.74 -2.19
C LEU A 43 5.67 -4.16 -2.58
N SER A 44 6.36 -3.31 -3.34
CA SER A 44 7.76 -3.54 -3.72
C SER A 44 8.69 -3.58 -2.51
N HIS A 45 8.49 -2.69 -1.54
CA HIS A 45 9.26 -2.69 -0.29
C HIS A 45 8.96 -3.92 0.57
N ILE A 46 7.70 -4.36 0.63
CA ILE A 46 7.33 -5.59 1.35
C ILE A 46 8.10 -6.79 0.78
N ASN A 47 8.19 -6.91 -0.55
CA ASN A 47 8.98 -7.97 -1.19
C ASN A 47 10.46 -7.92 -0.81
N GLU A 48 11.07 -6.73 -0.83
CA GLU A 48 12.47 -6.58 -0.49
C GLU A 48 12.75 -6.82 1.01
N MET A 49 11.83 -6.39 1.88
CA MET A 49 11.88 -6.70 3.32
C MET A 49 11.78 -8.20 3.60
N GLU A 50 10.89 -8.93 2.90
CA GLU A 50 10.80 -10.39 2.99
C GLU A 50 12.12 -11.04 2.50
N ARG A 51 12.66 -10.59 1.36
CA ARG A 51 13.91 -11.12 0.78
C ARG A 51 15.09 -10.97 1.73
N ARG A 52 15.23 -9.80 2.37
CA ARG A 52 16.28 -9.48 3.34
C ARG A 52 15.99 -9.99 4.75
N ARG A 53 14.81 -10.57 5.00
CA ARG A 53 14.33 -10.99 6.33
C ARG A 53 14.36 -9.87 7.37
N LEU A 54 14.13 -8.62 6.95
CA LEU A 54 14.19 -7.45 7.83
C LEU A 54 13.21 -7.51 9.02
N PRO A 55 11.96 -8.00 8.87
CA PRO A 55 11.07 -8.15 10.02
C PRO A 55 11.68 -9.00 11.15
N ALA A 56 12.36 -10.09 10.81
CA ALA A 56 13.02 -10.96 11.79
C ALA A 56 14.22 -10.26 12.45
N GLN A 57 15.02 -9.51 11.69
CA GLN A 57 16.13 -8.71 12.22
C GLN A 57 15.65 -7.62 13.18
N LEU A 58 14.42 -7.13 13.01
CA LEU A 58 13.77 -6.14 13.86
C LEU A 58 13.00 -6.79 15.04
N GLY A 59 13.11 -8.12 15.24
CA GLY A 59 12.48 -8.83 16.35
C GLY A 59 11.01 -9.21 16.14
N TYR A 60 10.48 -9.10 14.92
CA TYR A 60 9.12 -9.52 14.60
C TYR A 60 9.10 -10.97 14.12
N PRO A 61 8.10 -11.77 14.53
CA PRO A 61 8.00 -13.17 14.12
C PRO A 61 7.60 -13.36 12.65
N SER A 62 7.07 -12.31 12.00
CA SER A 62 6.70 -12.34 10.58
C SER A 62 6.55 -10.93 10.01
N THR A 63 6.57 -10.81 8.69
CA THR A 63 6.22 -9.56 7.97
C THR A 63 4.81 -9.10 8.31
N HIS A 64 3.88 -10.05 8.49
CA HIS A 64 2.51 -9.75 8.87
C HIS A 64 2.45 -9.06 10.24
N MET A 65 3.12 -9.62 11.25
CA MET A 65 3.19 -9.02 12.59
C MET A 65 3.92 -7.69 12.59
N TYR A 66 4.95 -7.53 11.74
CA TYR A 66 5.59 -6.24 11.53
C TYR A 66 4.61 -5.19 11.00
N LEU A 67 3.82 -5.50 9.96
CA LEU A 67 2.83 -4.58 9.41
C LEU A 67 1.73 -4.24 10.41
N VAL A 68 1.24 -5.21 11.18
CA VAL A 68 0.17 -4.97 12.17
C VAL A 68 0.69 -4.16 13.35
N LYS A 69 1.78 -4.60 14.00
CA LYS A 69 2.26 -4.02 15.26
C LYS A 69 3.08 -2.75 15.07
N ALA A 70 3.91 -2.67 14.02
CA ALA A 70 4.77 -1.51 13.79
C ALA A 70 4.09 -0.41 12.96
N HIS A 71 3.18 -0.77 12.06
CA HIS A 71 2.56 0.17 11.11
C HIS A 71 1.04 0.32 11.27
N GLY A 72 0.43 -0.35 12.25
CA GLY A 72 -0.98 -0.17 12.61
C GLY A 72 -1.98 -0.69 11.57
N TYR A 73 -1.54 -1.54 10.64
CA TYR A 73 -2.47 -2.18 9.71
C TYR A 73 -3.40 -3.13 10.45
N SER A 74 -4.68 -3.18 10.04
CA SER A 74 -5.54 -4.28 10.46
C SER A 74 -5.02 -5.60 9.89
N GLU A 75 -5.31 -6.69 10.59
CA GLU A 75 -5.00 -8.07 10.21
C GLU A 75 -5.28 -8.35 8.72
N ALA A 76 -6.52 -8.09 8.29
CA ALA A 76 -6.95 -8.29 6.91
C ALA A 76 -6.23 -7.35 5.92
N SER A 77 -5.87 -6.14 6.33
CA SER A 77 -5.17 -5.17 5.49
C SER A 77 -3.70 -5.54 5.28
N ALA A 78 -3.03 -6.03 6.34
CA ALA A 78 -1.67 -6.56 6.29
C ALA A 78 -1.62 -7.81 5.39
N GLN A 79 -2.55 -8.74 5.56
CA GLN A 79 -2.61 -9.95 4.76
C GLN A 79 -2.78 -9.65 3.26
N ARG A 80 -3.71 -8.75 2.89
CA ARG A 80 -3.90 -8.36 1.48
C ARG A 80 -2.65 -7.73 0.86
N ARG A 81 -1.91 -6.91 1.62
CA ARG A 81 -0.63 -6.32 1.18
C ARG A 81 0.43 -7.39 0.93
N ILE A 82 0.57 -8.34 1.84
CA ILE A 82 1.52 -9.45 1.67
C ILE A 82 1.18 -10.28 0.44
N GLN A 83 -0.09 -10.65 0.26
CA GLN A 83 -0.50 -11.44 -0.91
C GLN A 83 -0.32 -10.67 -2.21
N SER A 84 -0.65 -9.38 -2.24
CA SER A 84 -0.46 -8.53 -3.42
C SER A 84 1.03 -8.32 -3.74
N ALA A 85 1.88 -8.17 -2.73
CA ALA A 85 3.33 -8.08 -2.91
C ALA A 85 3.88 -9.38 -3.52
N ARG A 86 3.46 -10.54 -3.00
CA ARG A 86 3.86 -11.84 -3.54
C ARG A 86 3.39 -12.04 -4.98
N LEU A 87 2.18 -11.61 -5.32
CA LEU A 87 1.68 -11.61 -6.71
C LEU A 87 2.55 -10.73 -7.60
N LEU A 88 2.85 -9.51 -7.16
CA LEU A 88 3.73 -8.60 -7.89
C LEU A 88 5.13 -9.17 -8.10
N ARG A 89 5.65 -9.98 -7.16
CA ARG A 89 6.92 -10.69 -7.33
C ARG A 89 6.82 -11.83 -8.34
N GLN A 90 5.68 -12.52 -8.39
CA GLN A 90 5.45 -13.64 -9.32
C GLN A 90 5.15 -13.18 -10.74
N ILE A 91 4.43 -12.06 -10.89
CA ILE A 91 3.97 -11.50 -12.16
C ILE A 91 4.23 -9.98 -12.13
N PRO A 92 5.45 -9.51 -12.42
CA PRO A 92 5.80 -8.09 -12.36
C PRO A 92 4.89 -7.17 -13.18
N GLU A 93 4.30 -7.68 -14.28
CA GLU A 93 3.39 -6.98 -15.19
C GLU A 93 2.11 -6.50 -14.50
N VAL A 94 1.71 -7.12 -13.37
CA VAL A 94 0.57 -6.62 -12.60
C VAL A 94 0.84 -5.23 -12.02
N GLY A 95 2.11 -4.85 -11.85
CA GLY A 95 2.52 -3.53 -11.34
C GLY A 95 1.96 -2.38 -12.16
N GLU A 96 2.00 -2.48 -13.50
CA GLU A 96 1.43 -1.47 -14.39
C GLU A 96 -0.09 -1.36 -14.22
N SER A 97 -0.75 -2.49 -14.02
CA SER A 97 -2.21 -2.53 -13.81
C SER A 97 -2.61 -1.94 -12.46
N ILE A 98 -1.75 -2.02 -11.44
CA ILE A 98 -1.94 -1.33 -10.15
C ILE A 98 -1.82 0.18 -10.34
N VAL A 99 -0.74 0.64 -10.96
CA VAL A 99 -0.48 2.09 -11.16
C VAL A 99 -1.54 2.72 -12.06
N ALA A 100 -1.97 2.01 -13.10
CA ALA A 100 -3.07 2.43 -13.98
C ALA A 100 -4.45 2.40 -13.29
N GLY A 101 -4.57 1.75 -12.13
CA GLY A 101 -5.83 1.58 -11.40
C GLY A 101 -6.78 0.57 -12.02
N ARG A 102 -6.29 -0.32 -12.89
CA ARG A 102 -7.05 -1.43 -13.46
C ARG A 102 -7.28 -2.56 -12.46
N LEU A 103 -6.37 -2.69 -11.48
CA LEU A 103 -6.48 -3.67 -10.40
C LEU A 103 -6.36 -3.00 -9.03
N ASN A 104 -7.32 -3.29 -8.14
CA ASN A 104 -7.27 -2.86 -6.75
C ASN A 104 -6.73 -3.96 -5.83
N MET A 105 -6.43 -3.60 -4.58
CA MET A 105 -5.86 -4.49 -3.56
C MET A 105 -6.67 -5.77 -3.31
N THR A 106 -8.00 -5.69 -3.38
CA THR A 106 -8.86 -6.86 -3.18
C THR A 106 -8.73 -7.83 -4.34
N GLN A 107 -8.78 -7.33 -5.58
CA GLN A 107 -8.61 -8.13 -6.80
C GLN A 107 -7.23 -8.81 -6.83
N LEU A 108 -6.15 -8.09 -6.53
CA LEU A 108 -4.80 -8.67 -6.45
C LEU A 108 -4.73 -9.82 -5.44
N SER A 109 -5.29 -9.61 -4.24
CA SER A 109 -5.28 -10.64 -3.20
C SER A 109 -6.07 -11.90 -3.61
N GLN A 110 -7.17 -11.75 -4.33
CA GLN A 110 -7.96 -12.86 -4.86
C GLN A 110 -7.20 -13.62 -5.95
N VAL A 111 -6.58 -12.91 -6.90
CA VAL A 111 -5.74 -13.52 -7.94
C VAL A 111 -4.62 -14.36 -7.32
N GLN A 112 -3.93 -13.85 -6.29
CA GLN A 112 -2.87 -14.61 -5.61
C GLN A 112 -3.40 -15.89 -4.95
N MET A 113 -4.59 -15.84 -4.34
CA MET A 113 -5.21 -17.03 -3.75
C MET A 113 -5.49 -18.08 -4.83
N MET A 114 -6.00 -17.67 -5.98
CA MET A 114 -6.27 -18.58 -7.10
C MET A 114 -4.99 -19.17 -7.69
N VAL A 115 -3.93 -18.37 -7.85
CA VAL A 115 -2.61 -18.84 -8.33
C VAL A 115 -2.05 -19.90 -7.40
N ARG A 116 -2.23 -19.75 -6.08
CA ARG A 116 -1.81 -20.74 -5.08
C ARG A 116 -2.63 -22.04 -5.08
N GLN A 117 -3.90 -22.00 -5.50
CA GLN A 117 -4.76 -23.19 -5.54
C GLN A 117 -4.50 -24.06 -6.78
N LYS A 118 -3.82 -23.53 -7.80
CA LYS A 118 -3.49 -24.23 -9.04
C LYS A 118 -2.07 -24.83 -9.07
N GLN A 119 -1.30 -24.65 -8.00
CA GLN A 119 0.05 -25.21 -7.81
C GLN A 119 -0.03 -26.39 -6.85
#